data_AF-A0A8I0PDX8-F1
#
_entry.id   AF-A0A8I0PDX8-F1
#
_cell.length_a   1.000
_cell.length_b   1.000
_cell.length_c   1.000
_cell.angle_alpha   90.00
_cell.angle_beta   90.00
_cell.angle_gamma   90.00
#
_symmetry.space_group_name_H-M   'P 1'
#
loop_
_entity.id
_entity.type
_entity.pdbx_description
1 polymer ?
#
loop_
_entity_poly.entity_id
_entity_poly.type
_entity_poly.pdbx_seq_one_letter_code
_entity_poly.pdbx_strand_id
1 'polypeptide(L)'
;MTLPVRRPGRALALLRVGSRATMESADVLWPAQLAADLRELDATWQESAQVCTDAAWAARAAGRSVLGLLRPEQIRAPGPDPITDRAFRHLYLSGLRFDFRCPTLQSLVDQLEPAVRESMDCYSRALYAFALLGQSRPEGLALIGDVLVEAGDHPKTLQVLLHGLWLGHQLPGRAQRMLEIAARPPFASRTDPIVLFRESGALRKLGRHEEALRAIDRALDLLPPGEVSVHADLVRERSLITASQDLHELAGRAPAGGSR
;
A
#
# COMPACT_ATOMS: atom_id res chain seq x y z
N MET A 1 -10.70 -17.81 25.32
CA MET A 1 -10.51 -17.06 24.06
C MET A 1 -11.87 -16.64 23.54
N THR A 2 -12.29 -15.43 23.85
CA THR A 2 -13.55 -14.84 23.36
C THR A 2 -13.31 -14.28 21.97
N LEU A 3 -13.92 -14.88 20.95
CA LEU A 3 -13.96 -14.31 19.61
C LEU A 3 -14.66 -12.94 19.68
N PRO A 4 -14.10 -11.86 19.08
CA PRO A 4 -14.80 -10.58 19.05
C PRO A 4 -16.06 -10.76 18.20
N VAL A 5 -17.22 -10.71 18.86
CA VAL A 5 -18.53 -10.70 18.21
C VAL A 5 -18.58 -9.44 17.36
N ARG A 6 -18.41 -9.59 16.04
CA ARG A 6 -18.70 -8.53 15.08
C ARG A 6 -20.16 -8.15 15.24
N ARG A 7 -20.42 -7.06 15.97
CA ARG A 7 -21.76 -6.47 16.03
C ARG A 7 -22.07 -5.96 14.60
N PRO A 8 -23.09 -6.46 13.90
CA PRO A 8 -23.38 -6.06 12.52
C PRO A 8 -23.53 -4.53 12.36
N GLY A 9 -23.94 -3.82 13.41
CA GLY A 9 -23.97 -2.36 13.44
C GLY A 9 -22.59 -1.69 13.35
N ARG A 10 -21.52 -2.30 13.88
CA ARG A 10 -20.15 -1.74 13.83
C ARG A 10 -19.58 -1.73 12.42
N ALA A 11 -19.71 -2.85 11.70
CA ALA A 11 -19.24 -2.94 10.32
C ALA A 11 -19.99 -1.95 9.41
N LEU A 12 -21.31 -1.82 9.60
CA LEU A 12 -22.10 -0.83 8.88
C LEU A 12 -21.72 0.60 9.24
N ALA A 13 -21.43 0.89 10.52
CA ALA A 13 -20.97 2.20 10.96
C ALA A 13 -19.64 2.58 10.31
N LEU A 14 -18.66 1.67 10.28
CA LEU A 14 -17.38 1.90 9.61
C LEU A 14 -17.53 2.12 8.10
N LEU A 15 -18.41 1.36 7.44
CA LEU A 15 -18.72 1.57 6.02
C LEU A 15 -19.32 2.96 5.77
N ARG A 16 -20.22 3.42 6.64
CA ARG A 16 -20.80 4.78 6.55
C ARG A 16 -19.76 5.86 6.77
N VAL A 17 -18.91 5.72 7.79
CA VAL A 17 -17.81 6.65 8.08
C VAL A 17 -16.86 6.75 6.89
N GLY A 18 -16.44 5.60 6.33
CA GLY A 18 -15.57 5.59 5.14
C GLY A 18 -16.24 6.14 3.87
N SER A 19 -17.52 5.84 3.66
CA SER A 19 -18.27 6.38 2.52
C SER A 19 -18.41 7.90 2.62
N ARG A 20 -18.68 8.42 3.82
CA ARG A 20 -18.73 9.86 4.07
C ARG A 20 -17.39 10.52 3.79
N ALA A 21 -16.30 10.01 4.34
CA ALA A 21 -14.96 10.58 4.14
C ALA A 21 -14.52 10.58 2.66
N THR A 22 -14.95 9.59 1.87
CA THR A 22 -14.65 9.55 0.43
C THR A 22 -15.52 10.55 -0.36
N MET A 23 -16.82 10.64 -0.06
CA MET A 23 -17.77 11.53 -0.73
C MET A 23 -17.60 13.01 -0.37
N GLU A 24 -17.34 13.31 0.90
CA GLU A 24 -17.23 14.67 1.45
C GLU A 24 -15.78 15.18 1.44
N SER A 25 -14.91 14.58 0.63
CA SER A 25 -13.51 15.01 0.49
C SER A 25 -13.34 16.47 0.01
N ALA A 26 -14.42 17.15 -0.37
CA ALA A 26 -14.46 18.58 -0.67
C ALA A 26 -14.47 19.48 0.58
N ASP A 27 -14.91 18.97 1.73
CA ASP A 27 -14.85 19.69 3.00
C ASP A 27 -13.42 19.64 3.56
N VAL A 28 -12.80 20.79 3.79
CA VAL A 28 -11.44 20.86 4.36
C VAL A 28 -11.34 20.22 5.76
N LEU A 29 -12.45 20.02 6.45
CA LEU A 29 -12.54 19.42 7.78
C LEU A 29 -12.70 17.89 7.76
N TRP A 30 -12.83 17.25 6.59
CA TRP A 30 -13.06 15.80 6.50
C TRP A 30 -12.03 14.95 7.26
N PRO A 31 -10.72 15.27 7.32
CA PRO A 31 -9.77 14.46 8.08
C PRO A 31 -10.07 14.48 9.59
N ALA A 32 -10.46 15.65 10.12
CA ALA A 32 -10.79 15.82 11.53
C ALA A 32 -12.12 15.15 11.88
N GLN A 33 -13.12 15.26 11.01
CA GLN A 33 -14.40 14.57 11.16
C GLN A 33 -14.22 13.05 11.15
N LEU A 34 -13.44 12.52 10.19
CA LEU A 34 -13.12 11.09 10.14
C LEU A 34 -12.40 10.61 11.41
N ALA A 35 -11.42 11.38 11.91
CA ALA A 35 -10.73 11.04 13.15
C ALA A 35 -11.69 11.02 14.36
N ALA A 36 -12.60 12.00 14.44
CA ALA A 36 -13.62 12.07 15.48
C ALA A 36 -14.58 10.86 15.42
N ASP A 37 -15.01 10.47 14.23
CA ASP A 37 -15.86 9.28 14.03
C ASP A 37 -15.16 7.99 14.47
N LEU A 38 -13.90 7.81 14.08
CA LEU A 38 -13.11 6.64 14.46
C LEU A 38 -12.90 6.58 15.97
N ARG A 39 -12.74 7.74 16.62
CA ARG A 39 -12.65 7.86 18.08
C ARG A 39 -13.98 7.50 18.76
N GLU A 40 -15.10 8.00 18.26
CA GLU A 40 -16.44 7.65 18.78
C GLU A 40 -16.75 6.16 18.66
N LEU A 41 -16.23 5.53 17.61
CA LEU A 41 -16.33 4.09 17.41
C LEU A 41 -15.31 3.28 18.22
N ASP A 42 -14.37 3.89 18.93
CA ASP A 42 -13.23 3.19 19.54
C ASP A 42 -12.55 2.27 18.52
N ALA A 43 -12.21 2.83 17.35
CA ALA A 43 -11.71 2.06 16.21
C ALA A 43 -10.39 1.36 16.55
N THR A 44 -10.21 0.14 16.05
CA THR A 44 -8.91 -0.54 16.14
C THR A 44 -7.93 0.02 15.10
N TRP A 45 -6.66 -0.38 15.16
CA TRP A 45 -5.70 0.01 14.12
C TRP A 45 -6.08 -0.57 12.75
N GLN A 46 -6.66 -1.77 12.69
CA GLN A 46 -7.11 -2.42 11.45
C GLN A 46 -8.21 -1.60 10.78
N GLU A 47 -9.20 -1.18 11.57
CA GLU A 47 -10.34 -0.40 11.10
C GLU A 47 -9.90 0.99 10.63
N SER A 48 -9.02 1.64 11.40
CA SER A 48 -8.37 2.90 11.00
C SER A 48 -7.59 2.73 9.69
N ALA A 49 -6.76 1.68 9.57
CA ALA A 49 -5.97 1.43 8.37
C ALA A 49 -6.85 1.21 7.14
N GLN A 50 -7.97 0.49 7.27
CA GLN A 50 -8.93 0.29 6.19
C GLN A 50 -9.53 1.62 5.74
N VAL A 51 -10.17 2.35 6.66
CA VAL A 51 -10.93 3.56 6.33
C VAL A 51 -10.03 4.70 5.89
N CYS A 52 -8.95 4.98 6.62
CA CYS A 52 -8.04 6.08 6.32
C CYS A 52 -7.34 5.89 4.96
N THR A 53 -6.97 4.65 4.61
CA THR A 53 -6.31 4.40 3.32
C THR A 53 -7.24 4.63 2.14
N ASP A 54 -8.49 4.17 2.24
CA ASP A 54 -9.50 4.33 1.19
C ASP A 54 -9.88 5.82 1.04
N ALA A 55 -10.08 6.52 2.16
CA ALA A 55 -10.36 7.96 2.17
C ALA A 55 -9.21 8.77 1.56
N ALA A 56 -7.95 8.48 1.95
CA ALA A 56 -6.77 9.17 1.41
C ALA A 56 -6.59 8.94 -0.09
N TRP A 57 -6.87 7.73 -0.60
CA TRP A 57 -6.84 7.45 -2.04
C TRP A 57 -7.91 8.23 -2.78
N ALA A 58 -9.16 8.17 -2.32
CA ALA A 58 -10.28 8.86 -2.96
C ALA A 58 -10.07 10.39 -2.98
N ALA A 59 -9.63 10.97 -1.87
CA ALA A 59 -9.32 12.39 -1.78
C ALA A 59 -8.20 12.79 -2.76
N ARG A 60 -7.14 11.97 -2.87
CA ARG A 60 -6.07 12.17 -3.86
C ARG A 60 -6.59 12.09 -5.30
N ALA A 61 -7.39 11.08 -5.63
CA ALA A 61 -7.97 10.91 -6.97
C ALA A 61 -8.87 12.10 -7.36
N ALA A 62 -9.52 12.74 -6.38
CA ALA A 62 -10.31 13.95 -6.56
C ALA A 62 -9.49 15.25 -6.55
N GLY A 63 -8.15 15.19 -6.55
CA GLY A 63 -7.27 16.36 -6.53
C GLY A 63 -7.21 17.10 -5.18
N ARG A 64 -7.67 16.47 -4.09
CA ARG A 64 -7.79 17.05 -2.74
C ARG A 64 -6.99 16.23 -1.73
N SER A 65 -5.70 16.04 -2.03
CA SER A 65 -4.80 15.24 -1.19
C SER A 65 -4.81 15.72 0.27
N VAL A 66 -4.82 14.75 1.20
CA VAL A 66 -4.77 15.03 2.64
C VAL A 66 -3.49 15.78 3.06
N LEU A 67 -2.44 15.74 2.24
CA LEU A 67 -1.20 16.47 2.46
C LEU A 67 -1.38 18.00 2.42
N GLY A 68 -2.46 18.50 1.81
CA GLY A 68 -2.82 19.92 1.84
C GLY A 68 -3.70 20.30 3.04
N LEU A 69 -4.19 19.33 3.81
CA LEU A 69 -5.15 19.53 4.90
C LEU A 69 -4.55 19.26 6.29
N LEU A 70 -3.65 18.28 6.38
CA LEU A 70 -2.91 17.96 7.59
C LEU A 70 -1.48 18.48 7.51
N ARG A 71 -0.95 18.95 8.63
CA ARG A 71 0.43 19.44 8.74
C ARG A 71 1.34 18.39 9.40
N PRO A 72 2.64 18.33 9.04
CA PRO A 72 3.61 17.43 9.68
C PRO A 72 3.62 17.49 11.21
N GLU A 73 3.41 18.67 11.79
CA GLU A 73 3.43 18.90 13.23
C GLU A 73 2.33 18.11 13.94
N GLN A 74 1.15 17.98 13.31
CA GLN A 74 0.02 17.22 13.83
C GLN A 74 0.27 15.70 13.84
N ILE A 75 1.29 15.24 13.13
CA ILE A 75 1.69 13.82 13.07
C ILE A 75 2.82 13.52 14.06
N ARG A 76 3.68 14.53 14.29
CA ARG A 76 4.87 14.42 15.14
C ARG A 76 4.56 14.56 16.62
N ALA A 77 3.69 15.51 16.98
CA ALA A 77 3.31 15.73 18.36
C ALA A 77 2.24 14.72 18.81
N PRO A 78 2.22 14.32 20.09
CA PRO A 78 1.06 13.66 20.66
C PRO A 78 -0.13 14.62 20.62
N GLY A 79 -1.26 14.14 20.13
CA GLY A 79 -2.50 14.90 20.09
C GLY A 79 -3.41 14.55 21.27
N PRO A 80 -4.71 14.79 21.13
CA PRO A 80 -5.65 14.75 22.27
C PRO A 80 -5.94 13.33 22.76
N ASP A 81 -5.83 12.33 21.87
CA ASP A 81 -6.09 10.93 22.18
C ASP A 81 -5.41 9.99 21.16
N PRO A 82 -5.13 8.73 21.54
CA PRO A 82 -4.41 7.79 20.68
C PRO A 82 -5.13 7.43 19.36
N ILE A 83 -6.45 7.51 19.31
CA ILE A 83 -7.22 7.11 18.12
C ILE A 83 -7.15 8.22 17.06
N THR A 84 -7.34 9.46 17.48
CA THR A 84 -7.16 10.65 16.64
C THR A 84 -5.75 10.72 16.08
N ASP A 85 -4.73 10.52 16.93
CA ASP A 85 -3.31 10.54 16.52
C ASP A 85 -3.00 9.47 15.47
N ARG A 86 -3.52 8.26 15.69
CA ARG A 86 -3.38 7.16 14.74
C ARG A 86 -4.10 7.44 13.43
N ALA A 87 -5.30 7.99 13.46
CA ALA A 87 -6.05 8.33 12.25
C ALA A 87 -5.30 9.37 11.41
N PHE A 88 -4.82 10.47 12.01
CA PHE A 88 -4.02 11.47 11.31
C PHE A 88 -2.72 10.88 10.75
N ARG A 89 -2.03 10.04 11.52
CA ARG A 89 -0.82 9.34 11.07
C ARG A 89 -1.10 8.44 9.87
N HIS A 90 -2.14 7.60 9.95
CA HIS A 90 -2.55 6.70 8.86
C HIS A 90 -2.91 7.48 7.60
N LEU A 91 -3.67 8.58 7.72
CA LEU A 91 -4.04 9.46 6.62
C LEU A 91 -2.81 10.11 5.97
N TYR A 92 -2.01 10.82 6.75
CA TYR A 92 -0.89 11.62 6.24
C TYR A 92 0.19 10.74 5.61
N LEU A 93 0.60 9.66 6.28
CA LEU A 93 1.59 8.74 5.75
C LEU A 93 1.06 7.98 4.51
N SER A 94 -0.23 7.65 4.45
CA SER A 94 -0.84 7.08 3.24
C SER A 94 -0.83 8.07 2.08
N GLY A 95 -1.08 9.36 2.34
CA GLY A 95 -0.94 10.42 1.35
C GLY A 95 0.47 10.47 0.78
N LEU A 96 1.51 10.48 1.64
CA LEU A 96 2.91 10.44 1.21
C LEU A 96 3.22 9.17 0.40
N ARG A 97 2.65 8.02 0.79
CA ARG A 97 2.80 6.76 0.05
C ARG A 97 2.24 6.85 -1.37
N PHE A 98 1.05 7.40 -1.54
CA PHE A 98 0.41 7.50 -2.86
C PHE A 98 1.08 8.49 -3.79
N ASP A 99 1.78 9.48 -3.24
CA ASP A 99 2.60 10.43 -4.00
C ASP A 99 4.08 10.01 -4.09
N PHE A 100 4.41 8.79 -3.65
CA PHE A 100 5.77 8.24 -3.68
C PHE A 100 6.82 9.11 -2.97
N ARG A 101 6.41 9.89 -1.96
CA ARG A 101 7.29 10.80 -1.20
C ARG A 101 8.07 10.05 -0.12
N CYS A 102 8.78 8.99 -0.50
CA CYS A 102 9.50 8.10 0.41
C CYS A 102 10.50 8.83 1.32
N PRO A 103 11.38 9.73 0.83
CA PRO A 103 12.30 10.45 1.71
C PRO A 103 11.59 11.33 2.75
N THR A 104 10.49 11.98 2.35
CA THR A 104 9.68 12.80 3.27
C THR A 104 9.01 11.93 4.34
N LEU A 105 8.46 10.77 3.95
CA LEU A 105 7.83 9.83 4.87
C LEU A 105 8.86 9.32 5.89
N GLN A 106 10.02 8.86 5.41
CA GLN A 106 11.10 8.40 6.27
C GLN A 106 11.54 9.51 7.25
N SER A 107 11.85 10.70 6.75
CA SER A 107 12.26 11.84 7.57
C SER A 107 11.23 12.23 8.63
N LEU A 108 9.93 12.11 8.32
CA LEU A 108 8.88 12.42 9.30
C LEU A 108 8.88 11.41 10.45
N VAL A 109 9.00 10.12 10.14
CA VAL A 109 9.03 9.04 11.13
C VAL A 109 10.31 9.10 11.98
N ASP A 110 11.45 9.40 11.35
CA ASP A 110 12.75 9.57 12.00
C ASP A 110 12.81 10.80 12.93
N GLN A 111 11.86 11.74 12.80
CA GLN A 111 11.72 12.92 13.64
C GLN A 111 10.60 12.80 14.68
N LEU A 112 9.91 11.66 14.76
CA LEU A 112 8.94 11.43 15.84
C LEU A 112 9.67 11.35 17.18
N GLU A 113 9.02 11.90 18.22
CA GLU A 113 9.42 11.67 19.61
C GLU A 113 9.55 10.17 19.91
N PRO A 114 10.56 9.73 20.69
CA PRO A 114 10.81 8.31 20.93
C PRO A 114 9.58 7.54 21.43
N ALA A 115 8.84 8.10 22.40
CA ALA A 115 7.62 7.49 22.93
C ALA A 115 6.54 7.32 21.85
N VAL A 116 6.38 8.30 20.95
CA VAL A 116 5.43 8.23 19.84
C VAL A 116 5.86 7.17 18.83
N ARG A 117 7.16 7.10 18.52
CA ARG A 117 7.72 6.08 17.61
C ARG A 117 7.53 4.66 18.14
N GLU A 118 7.77 4.45 19.43
CA GLU A 118 7.59 3.16 20.10
C GLU A 118 6.12 2.74 20.14
N SER A 119 5.20 3.70 20.24
CA SER A 119 3.75 3.44 20.26
C SER A 119 3.13 3.17 18.88
N MET A 120 3.90 3.22 17.79
CA MET A 120 3.36 3.01 16.45
C MET A 120 2.83 1.60 16.24
N ASP A 121 1.58 1.51 15.82
CA ASP A 121 0.96 0.26 15.37
C ASP A 121 1.67 -0.32 14.14
N CYS A 122 1.48 -1.62 13.89
CA CYS A 122 2.11 -2.29 12.74
C CYS A 122 1.75 -1.70 11.36
N TYR A 123 0.59 -1.06 11.17
CA TYR A 123 0.28 -0.40 9.90
C TYR A 123 1.10 0.87 9.70
N SER A 124 1.26 1.69 10.75
CA SER A 124 2.19 2.83 10.75
C SER A 124 3.64 2.39 10.50
N ARG A 125 4.08 1.29 11.12
CA ARG A 125 5.42 0.70 10.86
C ARG A 125 5.54 0.16 9.42
N ALA A 126 4.47 -0.38 8.85
CA ALA A 126 4.45 -0.80 7.45
C ALA A 126 4.62 0.37 6.48
N LEU A 127 4.03 1.52 6.77
CA LEU A 127 4.20 2.76 5.98
C LEU A 127 5.64 3.27 6.03
N TYR A 128 6.29 3.16 7.19
CA TYR A 128 7.72 3.42 7.31
C TYR A 128 8.56 2.41 6.52
N ALA A 129 8.25 1.12 6.60
CA ALA A 129 8.90 0.10 5.79
C ALA A 129 8.71 0.37 4.29
N PHE A 130 7.53 0.80 3.84
CA PHE A 130 7.29 1.24 2.46
C PHE A 130 8.28 2.34 2.03
N ALA A 131 8.53 3.33 2.87
CA ALA A 131 9.44 4.42 2.54
C ALA A 131 10.89 3.95 2.40
N LEU A 132 11.34 3.03 3.24
CA LEU A 132 12.66 2.43 3.12
C LEU A 132 12.76 1.55 1.87
N LEU A 133 11.79 0.66 1.68
CA LEU A 133 11.75 -0.25 0.52
C LEU A 133 11.68 0.51 -0.80
N GLY A 134 10.87 1.56 -0.88
CA GLY A 134 10.76 2.42 -2.06
C GLY A 134 12.06 3.13 -2.43
N GLN A 135 12.93 3.36 -1.45
CA GLN A 135 14.28 3.90 -1.65
C GLN A 135 15.34 2.79 -1.85
N SER A 136 14.91 1.53 -2.05
CA SER A 136 15.79 0.35 -2.11
C SER A 136 16.70 0.17 -0.89
N ARG A 137 16.26 0.62 0.29
CA ARG A 137 17.00 0.46 1.55
C ARG A 137 16.75 -0.93 2.17
N PRO A 138 17.80 -1.74 2.41
CA PRO A 138 17.65 -3.11 2.92
C PRO A 138 17.05 -3.17 4.33
N GLU A 139 17.15 -2.10 5.12
CA GLU A 139 16.52 -1.99 6.44
C GLU A 139 15.01 -2.18 6.36
N GLY A 140 14.39 -1.78 5.24
CA GLY A 140 12.97 -2.03 4.98
C GLY A 140 12.64 -3.53 4.87
N LEU A 141 13.56 -4.36 4.39
CA LEU A 141 13.35 -5.82 4.32
C LEU A 141 13.35 -6.45 5.70
N ALA A 142 14.18 -5.97 6.63
CA ALA A 142 14.20 -6.44 8.01
C ALA A 142 12.86 -6.15 8.70
N LEU A 143 12.31 -4.94 8.50
CA LEU A 143 11.04 -4.52 9.09
C LEU A 143 9.82 -5.32 8.60
N ILE A 144 9.88 -5.93 7.41
CA ILE A 144 8.76 -6.74 6.89
C ILE A 144 8.41 -7.86 7.89
N GLY A 145 9.40 -8.54 8.46
CA GLY A 145 9.18 -9.63 9.41
C GLY A 145 8.41 -9.14 10.64
N ASP A 146 8.92 -8.11 11.29
CA ASP A 146 8.35 -7.54 12.53
C ASP A 146 6.94 -6.98 12.33
N VAL A 147 6.66 -6.42 11.15
CA VAL A 147 5.32 -5.94 10.79
C VAL A 147 4.37 -7.12 10.61
N LEU A 148 4.79 -8.18 9.91
CA LEU A 148 3.94 -9.32 9.61
C LEU A 148 3.64 -10.20 10.83
N VAL A 149 4.55 -10.25 11.82
CA VAL A 149 4.31 -10.94 13.09
C VAL A 149 3.09 -10.35 13.82
N GLU A 150 2.96 -9.02 13.84
CA GLU A 150 1.83 -8.35 14.51
C GLU A 150 0.59 -8.25 13.60
N ALA A 151 0.78 -7.90 12.33
CA ALA A 151 -0.33 -7.64 11.41
C ALA A 151 -0.99 -8.91 10.87
N GLY A 152 -0.28 -10.05 10.91
CA GLY A 152 -0.70 -11.29 10.25
C GLY A 152 -0.99 -11.04 8.76
N ASP A 153 -2.19 -11.40 8.33
CA ASP A 153 -2.67 -11.22 6.96
C ASP A 153 -3.59 -10.00 6.79
N HIS A 154 -3.35 -8.92 7.53
CA HIS A 154 -4.15 -7.70 7.36
C HIS A 154 -3.98 -7.12 5.93
N PRO A 155 -5.04 -7.01 5.11
CA PRO A 155 -4.91 -6.75 3.68
C PRO A 155 -4.23 -5.42 3.35
N LYS A 156 -4.57 -4.34 4.06
CA LYS A 156 -3.94 -3.03 3.82
C LYS A 156 -2.46 -3.01 4.17
N THR A 157 -2.08 -3.73 5.23
CA THR A 157 -0.67 -3.85 5.62
C THR A 157 0.11 -4.58 4.55
N LEU A 158 -0.41 -5.72 4.07
CA LEU A 158 0.19 -6.47 2.97
C LEU A 158 0.30 -5.62 1.70
N GLN A 159 -0.72 -4.84 1.35
CA GLN A 159 -0.69 -3.93 0.20
C GLN A 159 0.39 -2.84 0.34
N VAL A 160 0.60 -2.29 1.54
CA VAL A 160 1.66 -1.29 1.78
C VAL A 160 3.05 -1.90 1.57
N LEU A 161 3.30 -3.07 2.15
CA LEU A 161 4.59 -3.77 1.98
C LEU A 161 4.84 -4.16 0.52
N LEU A 162 3.82 -4.71 -0.14
CA LEU A 162 3.87 -5.04 -1.56
C LEU A 162 4.15 -3.79 -2.43
N HIS A 163 3.58 -2.64 -2.06
CA HIS A 163 3.84 -1.38 -2.76
C HIS A 163 5.28 -0.92 -2.63
N GLY A 164 5.87 -1.05 -1.43
CA GLY A 164 7.26 -0.66 -1.18
C GLY A 164 8.24 -1.53 -1.96
N LEU A 165 8.02 -2.85 -1.95
CA LEU A 165 8.83 -3.80 -2.71
C LEU A 165 8.75 -3.60 -4.22
N TRP A 166 7.55 -3.28 -4.72
CA TRP A 166 7.33 -2.97 -6.13
C TRP A 166 8.11 -1.72 -6.56
N LEU A 167 8.09 -0.67 -5.73
CA LEU A 167 8.75 0.59 -6.01
C LEU A 167 10.28 0.48 -5.94
N GLY A 168 10.82 -0.23 -4.95
CA GLY A 168 12.26 -0.45 -4.81
C GLY A 168 12.82 -1.35 -5.91
N HIS A 169 14.01 -1.05 -6.45
CA HIS A 169 14.57 -1.77 -7.61
C HIS A 169 15.78 -2.68 -7.33
N GLN A 170 16.54 -2.41 -6.26
CA GLN A 170 17.82 -3.07 -5.94
C GLN A 170 17.78 -3.93 -4.66
N LEU A 171 16.60 -4.33 -4.24
CA LEU A 171 16.41 -5.15 -3.05
C LEU A 171 16.62 -6.65 -3.34
N PRO A 172 17.49 -7.36 -2.60
CA PRO A 172 17.68 -8.80 -2.76
C PRO A 172 16.39 -9.57 -2.53
N GLY A 173 16.08 -10.53 -3.42
CA GLY A 173 14.90 -11.39 -3.30
C GLY A 173 13.55 -10.67 -3.37
N ARG A 174 13.51 -9.39 -3.81
CA ARG A 174 12.27 -8.59 -3.79
C ARG A 174 11.13 -9.24 -4.56
N ALA A 175 11.42 -9.81 -5.73
CA ALA A 175 10.39 -10.39 -6.58
C ALA A 175 9.77 -11.62 -5.93
N GLN A 176 10.59 -12.51 -5.35
CA GLN A 176 10.12 -13.65 -4.57
C GLN A 176 9.26 -13.19 -3.39
N ARG A 177 9.71 -12.18 -2.63
CA ARG A 177 8.94 -11.64 -1.50
C ARG A 177 7.61 -11.02 -1.92
N MET A 178 7.56 -10.35 -3.06
CA MET A 178 6.31 -9.84 -3.62
C MET A 178 5.33 -10.98 -3.92
N LEU A 179 5.80 -12.09 -4.50
CA LEU A 179 4.97 -13.27 -4.75
C LEU A 179 4.53 -13.96 -3.46
N GLU A 180 5.41 -14.06 -2.46
CA GLU A 180 5.06 -14.57 -1.12
C GLU A 180 3.91 -13.76 -0.50
N ILE A 181 3.95 -12.42 -0.60
CA ILE A 181 2.88 -11.56 -0.10
C ILE A 181 1.61 -11.71 -0.95
N ALA A 182 1.73 -11.73 -2.29
CA ALA A 182 0.59 -11.86 -3.19
C ALA A 182 -0.12 -13.23 -3.06
N ALA A 183 0.57 -14.26 -2.58
CA ALA A 183 0.00 -15.59 -2.33
C ALA A 183 -0.74 -15.71 -0.98
N ARG A 184 -0.75 -14.67 -0.14
CA ARG A 184 -1.38 -14.72 1.19
C ARG A 184 -2.91 -14.80 1.11
N PRO A 185 -3.58 -15.35 2.14
CA PRO A 185 -5.02 -15.64 2.12
C PRO A 185 -5.94 -14.50 1.63
N PRO A 186 -5.72 -13.22 2.00
CA PRO A 186 -6.57 -12.13 1.52
C PRO A 186 -6.57 -11.92 0.01
N PHE A 187 -5.55 -12.41 -0.69
CA PHE A 187 -5.37 -12.25 -2.13
C PHE A 187 -5.58 -13.54 -2.90
N ALA A 188 -5.88 -14.65 -2.22
CA ALA A 188 -6.06 -15.97 -2.82
C ALA A 188 -7.17 -15.99 -3.89
N SER A 189 -8.20 -15.16 -3.75
CA SER A 189 -9.28 -15.02 -4.73
C SER A 189 -8.86 -14.34 -6.03
N ARG A 190 -7.68 -13.69 -6.06
CA ARG A 190 -7.14 -12.98 -7.23
C ARG A 190 -8.13 -11.98 -7.83
N THR A 191 -8.78 -11.21 -6.97
CA THR A 191 -9.79 -10.19 -7.33
C THR A 191 -9.33 -8.75 -7.17
N ASP A 192 -8.13 -8.52 -6.63
CA ASP A 192 -7.57 -7.18 -6.46
C ASP A 192 -6.66 -6.83 -7.66
N PRO A 193 -7.07 -5.92 -8.56
CA PRO A 193 -6.29 -5.58 -9.75
C PRO A 193 -4.93 -4.95 -9.40
N ILE A 194 -4.81 -4.26 -8.27
CA ILE A 194 -3.56 -3.62 -7.85
C ILE A 194 -2.56 -4.67 -7.35
N VAL A 195 -3.03 -5.71 -6.66
CA VAL A 195 -2.17 -6.83 -6.24
C VAL A 195 -1.71 -7.62 -7.47
N LEU A 196 -2.61 -7.92 -8.41
CA LEU A 196 -2.30 -8.62 -9.65
C LEU A 196 -1.27 -7.86 -10.51
N PHE A 197 -1.41 -6.54 -10.61
CA PHE A 197 -0.44 -5.67 -11.28
C PHE A 197 0.96 -5.76 -10.65
N ARG A 198 1.06 -5.77 -9.32
CA ARG A 198 2.36 -5.89 -8.64
C ARG A 198 2.93 -7.30 -8.78
N GLU A 199 2.08 -8.31 -8.72
CA GLU A 199 2.44 -9.71 -8.97
C GLU A 199 3.01 -9.91 -10.38
N SER A 200 2.37 -9.34 -11.41
CA SER A 200 2.86 -9.45 -12.79
C SER A 200 4.25 -8.83 -12.94
N GLY A 201 4.49 -7.69 -12.28
CA GLY A 201 5.82 -7.07 -12.23
C GLY A 201 6.88 -7.97 -11.57
N ALA A 202 6.53 -8.66 -10.49
CA ALA A 202 7.42 -9.62 -9.85
C ALA A 202 7.69 -10.84 -10.75
N LEU A 203 6.66 -11.42 -11.37
CA LEU A 203 6.77 -12.55 -12.29
C LEU A 203 7.67 -12.20 -13.48
N ARG A 204 7.50 -11.01 -14.08
CA ARG A 204 8.37 -10.52 -15.16
C ARG A 204 9.83 -10.46 -14.72
N LYS A 205 10.11 -9.95 -13.53
CA LYS A 205 11.49 -9.86 -13.00
C LYS A 205 12.13 -11.23 -12.78
N LEU A 206 11.32 -12.28 -12.62
CA LEU A 206 11.78 -13.67 -12.54
C LEU A 206 11.82 -14.38 -13.89
N GLY A 207 11.53 -13.70 -15.00
CA GLY A 207 11.47 -14.32 -16.34
C GLY A 207 10.25 -15.22 -16.55
N ARG A 208 9.24 -15.16 -15.66
CA ARG A 208 8.00 -15.93 -15.77
C ARG A 208 6.97 -15.17 -16.61
N HIS A 209 7.32 -14.88 -17.87
CA HIS A 209 6.58 -13.92 -18.72
C HIS A 209 5.13 -14.33 -18.99
N GLU A 210 4.85 -15.61 -19.27
CA GLU A 210 3.48 -16.06 -19.52
C GLU A 210 2.56 -15.87 -18.30
N GLU A 211 3.08 -16.17 -17.10
CA GLU A 211 2.34 -15.95 -15.86
C GLU A 211 2.14 -14.47 -15.60
N ALA A 212 3.15 -13.65 -15.89
CA ALA A 212 3.04 -12.20 -15.80
C ALA A 212 1.94 -11.65 -16.73
N LEU A 213 1.87 -12.14 -17.97
CA LEU A 213 0.82 -11.77 -18.93
C LEU A 213 -0.58 -12.16 -18.42
N ARG A 214 -0.75 -13.39 -17.93
CA ARG A 214 -2.04 -13.82 -17.33
C ARG A 214 -2.45 -12.94 -16.14
N ALA A 215 -1.51 -12.58 -15.28
CA ALA A 215 -1.77 -11.74 -14.12
C ALA A 215 -2.17 -10.30 -14.53
N ILE A 216 -1.45 -9.69 -15.49
CA ILE A 216 -1.74 -8.32 -15.92
C ILE A 216 -3.03 -8.22 -16.75
N ASP A 217 -3.32 -9.21 -17.59
CA ASP A 217 -4.58 -9.25 -18.36
C ASP A 217 -5.77 -9.38 -17.41
N ARG A 218 -5.67 -10.23 -16.37
CA ARG A 218 -6.69 -10.32 -15.33
C ARG A 218 -6.84 -9.02 -14.52
N ALA A 219 -5.74 -8.30 -14.27
CA ALA A 219 -5.79 -7.00 -13.60
C ALA A 219 -6.56 -5.97 -14.43
N LEU A 220 -6.35 -5.95 -15.75
CA LEU A 220 -7.06 -5.09 -16.70
C LEU A 220 -8.56 -5.41 -16.72
N ASP A 221 -8.94 -6.69 -16.76
CA ASP A 221 -10.35 -7.13 -16.76
C ASP A 221 -11.12 -6.73 -15.49
N LEU A 222 -10.42 -6.68 -14.35
CA LEU A 222 -11.02 -6.37 -13.05
C LEU A 222 -10.99 -4.88 -12.72
N LEU A 223 -10.25 -4.07 -13.47
CA LEU A 223 -10.10 -2.66 -13.16
C LEU A 223 -11.41 -1.90 -13.41
N PRO A 224 -11.93 -1.15 -12.42
CA PRO A 224 -13.10 -0.31 -12.65
C PRO A 224 -12.84 0.75 -13.75
N PRO A 225 -13.83 1.06 -14.60
CA PRO A 225 -13.65 1.94 -15.76
C PRO A 225 -13.29 3.40 -15.41
N GLY A 226 -13.43 3.82 -14.14
CA GLY A 226 -13.07 5.17 -13.69
C GLY A 226 -11.60 5.35 -13.30
N GLU A 227 -10.81 4.28 -13.20
CA GLU A 227 -9.43 4.31 -12.68
C GLU A 227 -8.41 4.54 -13.81
N VAL A 228 -8.56 5.64 -14.56
CA VAL A 228 -7.80 5.91 -15.80
C VAL A 228 -6.28 5.92 -15.60
N SER A 229 -5.80 6.52 -14.50
CA SER A 229 -4.36 6.55 -14.21
C SER A 229 -3.81 5.15 -13.93
N VAL A 230 -4.57 4.33 -13.21
CA VAL A 230 -4.20 2.94 -12.92
C VAL A 230 -4.21 2.13 -14.22
N HIS A 231 -5.22 2.29 -15.06
CA HIS A 231 -5.29 1.63 -16.38
C HIS A 231 -4.01 1.89 -17.21
N ALA A 232 -3.55 3.14 -17.25
CA ALA A 232 -2.33 3.50 -17.97
C ALA A 232 -1.08 2.79 -17.41
N ASP A 233 -0.98 2.63 -16.09
CA ASP A 233 0.12 1.91 -15.46
C ASP A 233 0.08 0.40 -15.77
N LEU A 234 -1.12 -0.20 -15.80
CA LEU A 234 -1.31 -1.61 -16.13
C LEU A 234 -0.92 -1.90 -17.60
N VAL A 235 -1.36 -1.06 -18.54
CA VAL A 235 -0.99 -1.17 -19.96
C VAL A 235 0.52 -1.01 -20.16
N ARG A 236 1.14 -0.08 -19.40
CA ARG A 236 2.60 0.11 -19.43
C ARG A 236 3.33 -1.14 -18.96
N GLU A 237 2.90 -1.73 -17.86
CA GLU A 237 3.52 -2.96 -17.35
C GLU A 237 3.31 -4.14 -18.30
N ARG A 238 2.14 -4.29 -18.90
CA ARG A 238 1.89 -5.29 -19.96
C ARG A 238 2.89 -5.14 -21.12
N SER A 239 3.14 -3.91 -21.56
CA SER A 239 4.12 -3.61 -22.62
C SER A 239 5.56 -3.94 -22.19
N LEU A 240 5.90 -3.74 -20.91
CA LEU A 240 7.21 -4.13 -20.38
C LEU A 240 7.37 -5.65 -20.28
N ILE A 241 6.29 -6.40 -20.05
CA ILE A 241 6.30 -7.86 -20.04
C ILE A 241 6.60 -8.39 -21.43
N THR A 242 5.88 -7.94 -22.45
CA THR A 242 6.11 -8.38 -23.84
C THR A 242 7.51 -8.01 -24.31
N ALA A 243 7.95 -6.77 -24.08
CA ALA A 243 9.31 -6.35 -24.45
C ALA A 243 10.39 -7.19 -23.74
N SER A 244 10.20 -7.53 -22.46
CA SER A 244 11.15 -8.37 -21.74
C SER A 244 11.19 -9.81 -22.24
N GLN A 245 10.05 -10.34 -22.71
CA GLN A 245 9.96 -11.67 -23.30
C GLN A 245 10.67 -11.71 -24.65
N ASP A 246 10.38 -10.74 -25.53
CA ASP A 246 11.00 -10.64 -26.86
C ASP A 246 12.53 -10.55 -26.77
N LEU A 247 13.04 -9.74 -25.83
CA LEU A 247 14.48 -9.63 -25.56
C LEU A 247 15.09 -10.96 -25.10
N HIS A 248 14.37 -11.73 -24.28
CA HIS A 248 14.85 -13.04 -23.82
C HIS A 248 14.87 -14.07 -24.95
N GLU A 249 13.85 -14.08 -25.81
CA GLU A 249 13.80 -14.93 -27.00
C GLU A 249 14.91 -14.60 -27.99
N LEU A 250 15.19 -13.31 -28.21
CA LEU A 250 16.29 -12.86 -29.07
C LEU A 250 17.65 -13.27 -28.50
N ALA A 251 17.87 -13.11 -27.19
CA ALA A 251 19.10 -13.53 -26.53
C ALA A 251 19.31 -15.05 -26.59
N GLY A 252 18.23 -15.84 -26.46
CA GLY A 252 18.27 -17.30 -26.61
C GLY A 252 18.50 -17.79 -28.04
N ARG A 253 18.23 -16.94 -29.06
CA ARG A 253 18.46 -17.23 -30.49
C ARG A 253 19.83 -16.78 -31.00
N ALA A 254 20.64 -16.10 -30.18
CA ALA A 254 21.99 -15.72 -30.59
C ALA A 254 22.82 -16.98 -30.90
N PRO A 255 23.41 -17.11 -32.10
CA PRO A 255 24.12 -18.33 -32.49
C PRO A 255 25.32 -18.54 -31.58
N ALA A 256 25.43 -19.75 -31.02
CA ALA A 256 26.68 -20.24 -30.45
C ALA A 256 27.71 -20.37 -31.58
N GLY A 257 28.46 -19.31 -31.86
CA GLY A 257 29.40 -19.31 -32.98
C GLY A 257 30.41 -18.19 -32.92
N GLY A 258 31.65 -18.54 -32.55
CA GLY A 258 32.76 -17.60 -32.65
C GLY A 258 34.15 -18.09 -32.19
N SER A 259 34.37 -19.37 -31.88
CA SER A 259 35.72 -19.92 -31.74
C SER A 259 36.05 -20.77 -32.98
N ARG A 260 36.74 -20.14 -33.93
CA ARG A 260 37.62 -20.81 -34.89
C ARG A 260 39.05 -20.62 -34.41
#